data_AF-A0A358FZJ9-F1
#
_entry.id   AF-A0A358FZJ9-F1
#
_cell.length_a   1.000
_cell.length_b   1.000
_cell.length_c   1.000
_cell.angle_alpha   90.00
_cell.angle_beta   90.00
_cell.angle_gamma   90.00
#
_symmetry.space_group_name_H-M   'P 1'
#
loop_
_entity.id
_entity.type
_entity.pdbx_description
1 polymer ?
#
loop_
_entity_poly.entity_id
_entity_poly.type
_entity_poly.pdbx_seq_one_letter_code
_entity_poly.pdbx_strand_id
1 'polypeptide(L)'
;NKPTTQERDTCEPFLNREFALLTNCAVVVCLGAFGYQAACRHFNIAPRPAFGHGVMVPASDTHPTLLCSFHPSQQNTFTGRLTEQMFDDVVEKAGKIADSLTSS
;
A
#
# COMPACT_ATOMS: atom_id res chain seq x y z
N ASN A 1 10.64 14.17 4.78
CA ASN A 1 9.62 13.11 4.55
C ASN A 1 8.31 13.66 3.96
N LYS A 2 8.35 14.60 3.02
CA LYS A 2 7.18 15.03 2.22
C LYS A 2 7.66 15.30 0.80
N PRO A 3 7.92 14.26 -0.01
CA PRO A 3 8.34 14.46 -1.38
C PRO A 3 7.26 15.23 -2.14
N THR A 4 7.71 16.13 -3.01
CA THR A 4 6.86 16.86 -3.95
C THR A 4 6.26 15.89 -4.97
N THR A 5 5.20 16.31 -5.64
CA THR A 5 4.64 15.57 -6.77
C THR A 5 5.69 15.31 -7.85
N GLN A 6 6.57 16.29 -8.10
CA GLN A 6 7.64 16.16 -9.08
C GLN A 6 8.70 15.12 -8.68
N GLU A 7 9.08 15.09 -7.40
CA GLU A 7 9.98 14.04 -6.87
C GLU A 7 9.31 12.66 -6.95
N ARG A 8 8.00 12.56 -6.65
CA ARG A 8 7.24 11.31 -6.82
C ARG A 8 7.28 10.81 -8.27
N ASP A 9 6.97 11.70 -9.21
CA ASP A 9 6.87 11.35 -10.63
C ASP A 9 8.24 10.97 -11.20
N THR A 10 9.31 11.59 -10.68
CA THR A 10 10.70 11.22 -11.01
C THR A 10 11.06 9.84 -10.49
N CYS A 11 10.51 9.42 -9.35
CA CYS A 11 10.73 8.09 -8.76
C CYS A 11 9.83 6.98 -9.34
N GLU A 12 8.76 7.33 -10.04
CA GLU A 12 7.79 6.39 -10.63
C GLU A 12 8.43 5.29 -11.50
N PRO A 13 9.44 5.57 -12.36
CA PRO A 13 10.07 4.53 -13.17
C PRO A 13 10.75 3.43 -12.35
N PHE A 14 11.28 3.76 -11.17
CA PHE A 14 11.91 2.77 -10.29
C PHE A 14 10.86 1.85 -9.67
N LEU A 15 9.73 2.42 -9.22
CA LEU A 15 8.60 1.66 -8.70
C LEU A 15 8.05 0.70 -9.76
N ASN A 16 7.90 1.17 -11.00
CA ASN A 16 7.43 0.35 -12.11
C ASN A 16 8.38 -0.82 -12.39
N ARG A 17 9.69 -0.58 -12.36
CA ARG A 17 10.70 -1.62 -12.58
C ARG A 17 10.70 -2.66 -11.47
N GLU A 18 10.53 -2.23 -10.21
CA GLU A 18 10.45 -3.13 -9.06
C GLU A 18 9.21 -4.03 -9.16
N PHE A 19 8.04 -3.45 -9.42
CA PHE A 19 6.80 -4.23 -9.59
C PHE A 19 6.84 -5.17 -10.79
N ALA A 20 7.51 -4.79 -11.89
CA ALA A 20 7.69 -5.69 -13.03
C ALA A 20 8.50 -6.96 -12.71
N LEU A 21 9.31 -6.94 -11.64
CA LEU A 21 10.05 -8.11 -11.16
C LEU A 21 9.27 -8.95 -10.14
N LEU A 22 8.21 -8.40 -9.55
CA LEU A 22 7.36 -9.07 -8.56
C LEU A 22 6.19 -9.79 -9.24
N THR A 23 6.46 -10.94 -9.87
CA THR A 23 5.47 -11.67 -10.66
C THR A 23 4.32 -12.29 -9.84
N ASN A 24 4.54 -12.53 -8.54
CA ASN A 24 3.59 -13.17 -7.63
C ASN A 24 3.21 -12.25 -6.47
N CYS A 25 2.95 -10.97 -6.76
CA CYS A 25 2.55 -10.00 -5.74
C CYS A 25 1.07 -10.18 -5.37
N ALA A 26 0.78 -10.71 -4.17
CA ALA A 26 -0.60 -10.90 -3.68
C ALA A 26 -1.22 -9.63 -3.08
N VAL A 27 -0.40 -8.82 -2.41
CA VAL A 27 -0.83 -7.65 -1.63
C VAL A 27 0.25 -6.56 -1.64
N VAL A 28 -0.18 -5.30 -1.69
CA VAL A 28 0.69 -4.12 -1.56
C VAL A 28 0.23 -3.30 -0.36
N VAL A 29 1.07 -3.20 0.66
CA VAL A 29 0.78 -2.39 1.85
C VAL A 29 1.16 -0.93 1.59
N CYS A 30 0.14 -0.07 1.50
CA CYS A 30 0.29 1.36 1.23
C CYS A 30 0.43 2.15 2.55
N LEU A 31 1.64 2.61 2.86
CA LEU A 31 1.93 3.40 4.06
C LEU A 31 1.63 4.89 3.87
N GLY A 32 0.48 5.31 4.36
CA GLY A 32 -0.03 6.68 4.27
C GLY A 32 -0.66 7.01 2.91
N ALA A 33 -1.32 8.16 2.86
CA ALA A 33 -2.04 8.61 1.67
C ALA A 33 -1.12 8.76 0.44
N PHE A 34 0.14 9.18 0.63
CA PHE A 34 1.08 9.36 -0.47
C PHE A 34 1.42 8.03 -1.16
N GLY A 35 1.76 6.99 -0.39
CA GLY A 35 2.01 5.65 -0.94
C GLY A 35 0.78 5.08 -1.64
N TYR A 36 -0.40 5.28 -1.05
CA TYR A 36 -1.67 4.88 -1.67
C TYR A 36 -1.94 5.60 -3.01
N GLN A 37 -1.64 6.89 -3.10
CA GLN A 37 -1.79 7.66 -4.33
C GLN A 37 -0.85 7.15 -5.43
N ALA A 38 0.41 6.83 -5.09
CA ALA A 38 1.37 6.26 -6.02
C ALA A 38 0.93 4.88 -6.51
N ALA A 39 0.48 4.01 -5.61
CA ALA A 39 -0.02 2.68 -5.96
C ALA A 39 -1.26 2.75 -6.87
N CYS A 40 -2.25 3.58 -6.55
CA CYS A 40 -3.43 3.75 -7.40
C CYS A 40 -3.08 4.25 -8.80
N ARG A 41 -2.08 5.12 -8.93
CA ARG A 41 -1.58 5.57 -10.23
C ARG A 41 -0.90 4.43 -10.99
N HIS A 42 -0.01 3.69 -10.32
CA HIS A 42 0.68 2.55 -10.91
C HIS A 42 -0.29 1.48 -11.46
N PHE A 43 -1.32 1.14 -10.67
CA PHE A 43 -2.32 0.14 -11.04
C PHE A 43 -3.52 0.70 -11.82
N ASN A 44 -3.47 1.97 -12.26
CA ASN A 44 -4.55 2.62 -13.02
C ASN A 44 -5.95 2.56 -12.36
N ILE A 45 -6.02 2.69 -11.03
CA ILE A 45 -7.27 2.64 -10.27
C ILE A 45 -8.00 3.99 -10.36
N ALA A 46 -9.13 4.03 -11.07
CA ALA A 46 -9.97 5.21 -11.23
C ALA A 46 -11.48 4.87 -11.26
N PRO A 47 -12.35 5.62 -10.55
CA PRO A 47 -12.01 6.70 -9.62
C PRO A 47 -11.30 6.15 -8.38
N ARG A 48 -10.29 6.88 -7.88
CA ARG A 48 -9.50 6.45 -6.72
C ARG A 48 -10.36 6.47 -5.45
N PRO A 49 -10.52 5.34 -4.72
CA PRO A 49 -11.24 5.31 -3.45
C PRO A 49 -10.61 6.23 -2.38
N ALA A 50 -11.37 6.55 -1.33
CA ALA A 50 -10.85 7.33 -0.22
C ALA A 50 -9.81 6.53 0.58
N PHE A 51 -8.71 7.18 0.95
CA PHE A 51 -7.70 6.58 1.81
C PHE A 51 -8.22 6.47 3.26
N GLY A 52 -7.97 5.33 3.89
CA GLY A 52 -8.19 5.10 5.31
C GLY A 52 -7.35 3.93 5.82
N HIS A 53 -7.01 3.91 7.10
CA HIS A 53 -6.30 2.77 7.69
C HIS A 53 -7.19 1.52 7.63
N GLY A 54 -6.64 0.39 7.20
CA GLY A 54 -7.34 -0.87 7.00
C GLY A 54 -8.17 -0.95 5.70
N VAL A 55 -8.24 0.13 4.90
CA VAL A 55 -8.96 0.11 3.61
C VAL A 55 -8.27 -0.84 2.64
N MET A 56 -9.06 -1.69 2.00
CA MET A 56 -8.62 -2.61 0.95
C MET A 56 -9.21 -2.23 -0.39
N VAL A 57 -8.38 -2.23 -1.43
CA VAL A 57 -8.79 -1.92 -2.81
C VAL A 57 -8.18 -2.95 -3.76
N PRO A 58 -8.97 -3.74 -4.49
CA PRO A 58 -8.45 -4.63 -5.53
C PRO A 58 -7.73 -3.82 -6.62
N ALA A 59 -6.50 -4.20 -6.96
CA ALA A 59 -5.77 -3.60 -8.09
C ALA A 59 -5.99 -4.35 -9.42
N SER A 60 -6.49 -5.59 -9.35
CA SER A 60 -6.97 -6.40 -10.46
C SER A 60 -8.07 -7.36 -9.97
N ASP A 61 -8.63 -8.19 -10.86
CA ASP A 61 -9.62 -9.22 -10.51
C ASP A 61 -9.06 -10.34 -9.65
N THR A 62 -7.73 -10.47 -9.59
CA THR A 62 -7.03 -11.51 -8.83
C THR A 62 -6.10 -10.87 -7.80
N HIS A 63 -4.94 -10.39 -8.24
CA HIS A 63 -3.91 -9.78 -7.40
C HIS A 63 -3.12 -8.68 -8.14
N PRO A 64 -2.48 -7.75 -7.41
CA PRO A 64 -2.48 -7.60 -5.95
C PRO A 64 -3.74 -6.89 -5.41
N THR A 65 -3.99 -7.04 -4.11
CA THR A 65 -4.87 -6.12 -3.36
C THR A 65 -4.04 -5.01 -2.72
N LEU A 66 -4.47 -3.75 -2.82
CA LEU A 66 -3.90 -2.65 -2.04
C LEU A 66 -4.47 -2.66 -0.63
N LEU A 67 -3.63 -2.73 0.39
CA LEU A 67 -4.02 -2.62 1.80
C LEU A 67 -3.44 -1.34 2.39
N CYS A 68 -4.28 -0.44 2.88
CA CYS A 68 -3.87 0.86 3.39
C CYS A 68 -3.54 0.81 4.89
N SER A 69 -2.50 1.52 5.29
CA SER A 69 -2.21 1.81 6.70
C SER A 69 -1.82 3.27 6.88
N PHE A 70 -2.07 3.84 8.07
CA PHE A 70 -1.41 5.09 8.40
C PHE A 70 0.11 4.88 8.39
N HIS A 71 0.84 5.91 7.99
CA HIS A 71 2.30 5.82 7.95
C HIS A 71 2.85 5.66 9.39
N PRO A 72 3.81 4.76 9.65
CA PRO A 72 4.44 4.61 10.96
C PRO A 72 5.46 5.73 11.24
N SER A 73 5.02 6.99 11.10
CA SER A 73 5.83 8.16 11.46
C SER A 73 5.78 8.40 12.97
N GLN A 74 6.79 9.08 13.50
CA GLN A 74 6.82 9.51 14.90
C GLN A 74 5.56 10.29 15.28
N GLN A 75 5.09 11.18 14.41
CA GLN A 75 3.85 11.94 14.66
C GLN A 75 2.65 11.02 14.87
N ASN A 76 2.45 10.01 14.01
CA ASN A 76 1.28 9.13 14.10
C ASN A 76 1.37 8.18 15.31
N THR A 77 2.57 7.68 15.61
CA THR A 77 2.81 6.76 16.72
C THR A 77 2.73 7.48 18.08
N PHE A 78 3.34 8.66 18.22
CA PHE A 78 3.34 9.40 19.49
C PHE A 78 1.97 10.01 19.84
N THR A 79 1.15 10.36 18.85
CA THR A 79 -0.21 10.87 19.07
C THR A 79 -1.25 9.77 19.23
N GLY A 80 -0.86 8.49 19.10
CA GLY A 80 -1.79 7.37 19.13
C GLY A 80 -2.70 7.24 17.89
N ARG A 81 -2.47 8.07 16.85
CA ARG A 81 -3.19 7.96 15.58
C ARG A 81 -2.94 6.63 14.87
N LEU A 82 -1.76 6.04 15.10
CA LEU A 82 -1.43 4.67 14.76
C LEU A 82 -0.82 4.02 16.00
N THR A 83 -1.47 2.98 16.53
CA THR A 83 -0.88 2.14 17.58
C THR A 83 -0.08 1.00 16.95
N GLU A 84 0.78 0.37 17.76
CA GLU A 84 1.51 -0.85 17.36
C GLU A 84 0.54 -1.95 16.95
N GLN A 85 -0.47 -2.25 17.78
CA GLN A 85 -1.51 -3.25 17.47
C GLN A 85 -2.21 -2.98 16.13
N MET A 86 -2.58 -1.73 15.84
CA MET A 86 -3.20 -1.38 14.55
C MET A 86 -2.27 -1.67 13.37
N PHE A 87 -0.97 -1.43 13.54
CA PHE A 87 0.01 -1.74 12.50
C PHE A 87 0.21 -3.25 12.35
N ASP A 88 0.30 -3.99 13.45
CA ASP A 88 0.40 -5.43 13.47
C ASP A 88 -0.81 -6.10 12.79
N ASP A 89 -2.03 -5.61 13.05
CA ASP A 89 -3.26 -6.09 12.42
C ASP A 89 -3.21 -5.96 10.88
N VAL A 90 -2.59 -4.89 10.37
CA VAL A 90 -2.38 -4.70 8.92
C VAL A 90 -1.36 -5.70 8.39
N VAL A 91 -0.25 -5.89 9.09
CA VAL A 91 0.81 -6.82 8.67
C VAL A 91 0.31 -8.26 8.69
N GLU A 92 -0.42 -8.66 9.73
CA GLU A 92 -1.03 -9.98 9.84
C GLU A 92 -2.05 -10.22 8.72
N LYS A 93 -2.92 -9.22 8.45
CA LYS A 93 -3.87 -9.30 7.34
C LYS A 93 -3.16 -9.42 5.99
N ALA A 94 -2.08 -8.67 5.76
CA ALA A 94 -1.27 -8.80 4.55
C ALA A 94 -0.69 -10.22 4.41
N GLY A 95 -0.17 -10.80 5.50
CA GLY A 95 0.31 -12.18 5.54
C GLY A 95 -0.77 -13.18 5.13
N LYS A 96 -1.97 -13.09 5.71
CA LYS A 96 -3.12 -13.95 5.34
C LYS A 96 -3.49 -13.86 3.86
N ILE A 97 -3.43 -12.66 3.26
CA ILE A 97 -3.68 -12.49 1.82
C ILE A 97 -2.56 -13.14 1.01
N ALA A 98 -1.31 -12.97 1.42
CA ALA A 98 -0.17 -13.58 0.73
C ALA A 98 -0.21 -15.11 0.77
N ASP A 99 -0.56 -15.70 1.91
CA ASP A 99 -0.68 -17.16 2.07
C ASP A 99 -1.82 -17.77 1.23
N SER A 100 -2.85 -16.97 0.93
CA SER A 100 -3.93 -17.42 0.03
C SER A 100 -3.46 -17.63 -1.42
N LEU A 101 -2.40 -16.93 -1.85
CA LEU A 101 -1.82 -17.09 -3.18
C LEU A 101 -0.96 -18.35 -3.32
N THR A 102 -0.31 -18.80 -2.24
CA THR A 102 0.58 -19.97 -2.24
C THR A 102 -0.15 -21.30 -2.08
N SER A 103 -1.42 -21.25 -1.66
CA SER A 103 -2.27 -22.43 -1.44
C SER A 103 -3.11 -22.83 -2.67
N SER A 104 -2.91 -22.17 -3.83
CA SER A 104 -3.60 -22.40 -5.11
C SER A 104 -2.63 -22.94 -6.16
#